data_AF-A0A936TWJ8-F1
#
_entry.id   AF-A0A936TWJ8-F1
#
_cell.length_a   1.000
_cell.length_b   1.000
_cell.length_c   1.000
_cell.angle_alpha   90.00
_cell.angle_beta   90.00
_cell.angle_gamma   90.00
#
_symmetry.space_group_name_H-M   'P 1'
#
loop_
_entity.id
_entity.type
_entity.pdbx_description
1 polymer ?
#
loop_
_entity_poly.entity_id
_entity_poly.type
_entity_poly.pdbx_seq_one_letter_code
_entity_poly.pdbx_strand_id
1 'polypeptide(L)'
;MNESDLQRLVEFAQLVTSAQDAMNDDIVNRLASTMSEGMNMLDRLTRNQGLLHLLREMDRPENQCFLICLSNAFTEASRELATTPPTGGGIGGLLKLISDPGTQEGLRLLALVASRMSNGLRDLHRRGVGSCT
;
A
#
# COMPACT_ATOMS: atom_id res chain seq x y z
N MET A 1 -61.65 23.48 14.32
CA MET A 1 -60.46 22.61 14.30
C MET A 1 -60.53 21.77 15.55
N ASN A 2 -60.69 20.45 15.40
CA ASN A 2 -61.04 19.56 16.49
C ASN A 2 -59.79 19.18 17.30
N GLU A 3 -59.91 19.12 18.63
CA GLU A 3 -58.84 18.68 19.55
C GLU A 3 -58.26 17.30 19.18
N SER A 4 -59.05 16.45 18.54
CA SER A 4 -58.65 15.14 18.03
C SER A 4 -57.57 15.18 16.94
N ASP A 5 -57.58 16.20 16.07
CA ASP A 5 -56.59 16.33 14.99
C ASP A 5 -55.25 16.84 15.53
N LEU A 6 -55.29 17.68 16.57
CA LEU A 6 -54.11 18.16 17.27
C LEU A 6 -53.43 17.01 18.02
N GLN A 7 -54.21 16.14 18.67
CA GLN A 7 -53.70 14.96 19.36
C GLN A 7 -52.99 13.99 18.39
N ARG A 8 -53.59 13.71 17.22
CA ARG A 8 -53.00 12.84 16.19
C ARG A 8 -51.72 13.41 15.59
N LEU A 9 -51.65 14.73 15.42
CA LEU A 9 -50.44 15.38 14.92
C LEU A 9 -49.28 15.29 15.93
N VAL A 10 -49.58 15.39 17.23
CA VAL A 10 -48.61 15.20 18.31
C VAL A 10 -48.14 13.75 18.37
N GLU A 11 -49.05 12.77 18.28
CA GLU A 11 -48.68 11.35 18.23
C GLU A 11 -47.82 11.03 17.01
N PHE A 12 -48.18 11.56 15.83
CA PHE A 12 -47.37 11.38 14.62
C PHE A 12 -46.01 12.06 14.73
N ALA A 13 -45.93 13.27 15.29
CA ALA A 13 -44.66 13.94 15.54
C ALA A 13 -43.77 13.12 16.49
N GLN A 14 -44.32 12.57 17.57
CA GLN A 14 -43.58 11.68 18.49
C GLN A 14 -43.11 10.40 17.81
N LEU A 15 -43.93 9.83 16.93
CA LEU A 15 -43.59 8.62 16.16
C LEU A 15 -42.50 8.89 15.12
N VAL A 16 -42.55 10.04 14.45
CA VAL A 16 -41.53 10.50 13.50
C VAL A 16 -40.22 10.82 14.22
N THR A 17 -40.27 11.52 15.36
CA THR A 17 -39.07 11.81 16.16
C THR A 17 -38.43 10.54 16.68
N SER A 18 -39.20 9.60 17.25
CA SER A 18 -38.66 8.32 17.72
C SER A 18 -38.12 7.43 16.60
N ALA A 19 -38.75 7.45 15.42
CA ALA A 19 -38.22 6.77 14.25
C ALA A 19 -36.92 7.41 13.75
N GLN A 20 -36.82 8.74 13.78
CA GLN A 20 -35.62 9.48 13.38
C GLN A 20 -34.45 9.23 14.35
N ASP A 21 -34.72 9.25 15.66
CA ASP A 21 -33.72 8.95 16.69
C ASP A 21 -33.23 7.51 16.59
N ALA A 22 -34.13 6.53 16.41
CA ALA A 22 -33.75 5.13 16.24
C ALA A 22 -32.89 4.88 14.99
N MET A 23 -33.20 5.57 13.87
CA MET A 23 -32.38 5.50 12.65
C MET A 23 -31.02 6.17 12.83
N ASN A 24 -30.96 7.28 13.57
CA ASN A 24 -29.71 7.96 13.87
C ASN A 24 -28.82 7.11 14.79
N ASP A 25 -29.40 6.50 15.82
CA ASP A 25 -28.68 5.64 16.75
C ASP A 25 -28.12 4.39 16.06
N ASP A 26 -28.86 3.75 15.16
CA ASP A 26 -28.35 2.60 14.39
C ASP A 26 -27.18 2.99 13.48
N ILE A 27 -27.29 4.11 12.75
CA ILE A 27 -26.21 4.57 11.87
C ILE A 27 -24.98 4.98 12.67
N VAL A 28 -25.16 5.72 13.77
CA VAL A 28 -24.07 6.12 14.65
C VAL A 28 -23.42 4.89 15.27
N ASN A 29 -24.19 3.90 15.72
CA ASN A 29 -23.66 2.66 16.29
C ASN A 29 -22.87 1.85 15.26
N ARG A 30 -23.37 1.73 14.02
CA ARG A 30 -22.67 1.03 12.94
C ARG A 30 -21.41 1.77 12.48
N LEU A 31 -21.46 3.10 12.43
CA LEU A 31 -20.28 3.92 12.14
C LEU A 31 -19.23 3.78 13.24
N ALA A 32 -19.64 3.88 14.51
CA ALA A 32 -18.77 3.69 15.66
C ALA A 32 -18.17 2.28 15.67
N SER A 33 -18.95 1.25 15.32
CA SER A 33 -18.46 -0.13 15.16
C SER A 33 -17.43 -0.24 14.04
N THR A 34 -17.72 0.32 12.87
CA THR A 34 -16.80 0.30 11.71
C THR A 34 -15.51 1.06 12.01
N MET A 35 -15.60 2.21 12.69
CA MET A 35 -14.44 2.98 13.13
C MET A 35 -13.63 2.22 14.18
N SER A 36 -14.29 1.55 15.12
CA SER A 36 -13.63 0.71 16.13
C SER A 36 -12.89 -0.46 15.49
N GLU A 37 -13.50 -1.10 14.48
CA GLU A 37 -12.86 -2.14 13.68
C GLU A 37 -11.69 -1.60 12.86
N GLY A 38 -11.83 -0.43 12.24
CA GLY A 38 -10.76 0.26 11.52
C GLY A 38 -9.59 0.64 12.44
N MET A 39 -9.87 1.16 13.63
CA MET A 39 -8.87 1.46 14.65
C MET A 39 -8.18 0.19 15.14
N ASN A 40 -8.90 -0.92 15.29
CA ASN A 40 -8.31 -2.21 15.64
C ASN A 40 -7.40 -2.75 14.52
N MET A 41 -7.78 -2.58 13.25
CA MET A 41 -6.89 -2.92 12.13
C MET A 41 -5.63 -2.04 12.13
N LEU A 42 -5.78 -0.74 12.34
CA LEU A 42 -4.65 0.20 12.45
C LEU A 42 -3.74 -0.15 13.64
N ASP A 43 -4.29 -0.54 14.78
CA ASP A 43 -3.51 -1.00 15.93
C ASP A 43 -2.73 -2.27 15.57
N ARG A 44 -3.35 -3.24 14.90
CA ARG A 44 -2.69 -4.46 14.43
C ARG A 44 -1.61 -4.19 13.37
N LEU A 45 -1.83 -3.26 12.45
CA LEU A 45 -0.82 -2.81 11.48
C LEU A 45 0.35 -2.12 12.18
N THR A 46 0.07 -1.26 13.15
CA THR A 46 1.09 -0.56 13.95
C THR A 46 1.86 -1.55 14.83
N ARG A 47 1.19 -2.58 15.35
CA ARG A 47 1.83 -3.62 16.15
C ARG A 47 2.58 -4.66 15.30
N ASN A 48 2.40 -4.64 13.98
CA ASN A 48 3.21 -5.41 13.06
C ASN A 48 4.62 -4.82 12.99
N GLN A 49 5.53 -5.40 13.78
CA GLN A 49 6.91 -4.95 13.87
C GLN A 49 7.61 -4.95 12.50
N GLY A 50 7.24 -5.87 11.60
CA GLY A 50 7.79 -5.93 10.25
C GLY A 50 7.43 -4.73 9.39
N LEU A 51 6.16 -4.32 9.38
CA LEU A 51 5.69 -3.14 8.66
C LEU A 51 6.27 -1.85 9.25
N LEU A 52 6.28 -1.70 10.58
CA LEU A 52 6.90 -0.54 11.22
C LEU A 52 8.41 -0.48 11.00
N HIS A 53 9.08 -1.63 10.97
CA HIS A 53 10.51 -1.69 10.68
C HIS A 53 10.78 -1.29 9.23
N LEU A 54 10.01 -1.81 8.26
CA LEU A 54 10.12 -1.42 6.86
C LEU A 54 9.84 0.07 6.67
N LEU A 55 8.81 0.61 7.32
CA LEU A 55 8.48 2.03 7.25
C LEU A 55 9.60 2.91 7.84
N ARG A 56 10.17 2.51 8.97
CA ARG A 56 11.36 3.17 9.56
C ARG A 56 12.58 3.09 8.67
N GLU A 57 12.81 1.96 8.01
CA GLU A 57 13.89 1.84 7.05
C GLU A 57 13.65 2.73 5.83
N MET A 58 12.42 2.80 5.29
CA MET A 58 12.10 3.73 4.20
C MET A 58 12.24 5.21 4.59
N ASP A 59 12.07 5.55 5.86
CA ASP A 59 12.24 6.91 6.38
C ASP A 59 13.72 7.32 6.52
N ARG A 60 14.67 6.39 6.37
CA ARG A 60 16.09 6.72 6.35
C ARG A 60 16.45 7.57 5.13
N PRO A 61 17.27 8.62 5.28
CA PRO A 61 17.60 9.53 4.19
C PRO A 61 18.25 8.82 3.00
N GLU A 62 19.02 7.75 3.23
CA GLU A 62 19.61 6.93 2.18
C GLU A 62 18.55 6.22 1.34
N ASN A 63 17.54 5.64 1.99
CA ASN A 63 16.46 4.91 1.31
C ASN A 63 15.49 5.86 0.62
N GLN A 64 15.19 7.03 1.20
CA GLN A 64 14.42 8.08 0.54
C GLN A 64 15.13 8.56 -0.74
N CYS A 65 16.43 8.85 -0.65
CA CYS A 65 17.24 9.25 -1.80
C CYS A 65 17.24 8.16 -2.88
N PHE A 66 17.45 6.90 -2.48
CA PHE A 66 17.37 5.76 -3.40
C PHE A 66 16.01 5.66 -4.11
N LEU A 67 14.89 5.78 -3.39
CA LEU A 67 13.55 5.74 -3.98
C LEU A 67 13.31 6.88 -4.97
N ILE A 68 13.80 8.08 -4.67
CA ILE A 68 13.73 9.23 -5.58
C ILE A 68 14.56 8.96 -6.85
N CYS A 69 15.81 8.50 -6.70
CA CYS A 69 16.67 8.15 -7.83
C CYS A 69 16.05 7.05 -8.70
N LEU A 70 15.48 6.01 -8.08
CA LEU A 70 14.81 4.91 -8.78
C LEU A 70 13.58 5.41 -9.56
N SER A 71 12.76 6.26 -8.94
CA SER A 71 11.59 6.86 -9.58
C SER A 71 11.97 7.73 -10.78
N ASN A 72 13.02 8.53 -10.64
CA ASN A 72 13.53 9.36 -11.72
C ASN A 72 14.08 8.51 -12.87
N ALA A 73 14.88 7.49 -12.57
CA ALA A 73 15.41 6.56 -13.57
C ALA A 73 14.30 5.82 -14.32
N PHE A 74 13.24 5.40 -13.63
CA PHE A 74 12.08 4.77 -14.27
C PHE A 74 11.33 5.74 -15.19
N THR A 75 11.15 6.98 -14.75
CA THR A 75 10.51 8.04 -15.55
C THR A 75 11.32 8.36 -16.80
N GLU A 76 12.64 8.49 -16.66
CA GLU A 76 13.57 8.72 -17.77
C GLU A 76 13.57 7.55 -18.75
N ALA A 77 13.71 6.32 -18.26
CA ALA A 77 13.67 5.12 -19.09
C ALA A 77 12.33 4.99 -19.84
N SER A 78 11.20 5.25 -19.17
CA SER A 78 9.88 5.26 -19.80
C SER A 78 9.77 6.33 -20.89
N ARG A 79 10.37 7.50 -20.68
CA ARG A 79 10.37 8.59 -21.66
C ARG A 79 11.24 8.24 -22.86
N GLU A 80 12.44 7.71 -22.62
CA GLU A 80 13.36 7.28 -23.66
C GLU A 80 12.74 6.19 -24.53
N LEU A 81 12.07 5.22 -23.92
CA LEU A 81 11.37 4.16 -24.65
C LEU A 81 10.20 4.69 -25.49
N ALA A 82 9.54 5.76 -25.04
CA ALA A 82 8.46 6.40 -25.77
C ALA A 82 8.95 7.27 -26.94
N THR A 83 10.17 7.80 -26.86
CA THR A 83 10.76 8.70 -27.88
C THR A 83 11.71 8.00 -28.87
N THR A 84 12.19 6.80 -28.53
CA THR A 84 13.16 6.06 -29.36
C THR A 84 12.43 5.09 -30.28
N PRO A 85 12.76 5.02 -31.58
CA PRO A 85 12.17 4.03 -32.47
C PRO A 85 12.48 2.61 -31.97
N PRO A 86 11.58 1.64 -32.17
CA PRO A 86 11.76 0.26 -31.70
C PRO A 86 13.11 -0.29 -32.20
N THR A 87 13.83 -0.96 -31.30
CA THR A 87 15.13 -1.56 -31.62
C THR A 87 15.02 -2.41 -32.88
N GLY A 88 15.98 -2.26 -33.80
CA GLY A 88 16.07 -3.09 -34.99
C GLY A 88 16.20 -4.56 -34.58
N GLY A 89 15.09 -5.29 -34.59
CA GLY A 89 15.04 -6.68 -34.16
C GLY A 89 15.94 -7.58 -35.01
N GLY A 90 16.49 -8.63 -34.39
CA GLY A 90 17.32 -9.64 -35.07
C GLY A 90 18.39 -10.24 -34.14
N ILE A 91 19.01 -11.34 -34.59
CA ILE A 91 20.08 -12.03 -33.83
C ILE A 91 21.28 -11.10 -33.57
N GLY A 92 21.62 -10.23 -34.54
CA GLY A 92 22.68 -9.23 -34.38
C GLY A 92 22.38 -8.15 -33.34
N GLY A 93 21.13 -7.69 -33.25
CA GLY A 93 20.69 -6.76 -32.22
C GLY A 93 20.73 -7.38 -30.82
N LEU A 94 20.35 -8.65 -30.71
CA LEU A 94 20.43 -9.42 -29.46
C LEU A 94 21.88 -9.60 -28.99
N LEU A 95 22.79 -9.97 -29.89
CA LEU A 95 24.22 -10.09 -29.59
C LEU A 95 24.83 -8.78 -29.14
N LYS A 96 24.43 -7.67 -29.79
CA LYS A 96 24.88 -6.33 -29.42
C LYS A 96 24.37 -5.90 -28.04
N LEU A 97 23.11 -6.20 -27.71
CA LEU A 97 22.52 -5.91 -26.41
C LEU A 97 23.22 -6.69 -25.28
N ILE A 98 23.47 -7.99 -25.47
CA ILE A 98 24.15 -8.81 -24.45
C ILE A 98 25.62 -8.38 -24.26
N SER A 99 26.25 -7.89 -25.33
CA SER A 99 27.63 -7.38 -25.30
C SER A 99 27.72 -5.93 -24.81
N ASP A 100 26.59 -5.27 -24.58
CA ASP A 100 26.56 -3.90 -24.09
C ASP A 100 27.01 -3.84 -22.63
N PRO A 101 28.02 -3.02 -22.28
CA PRO A 101 28.52 -2.90 -20.92
C PRO A 101 27.44 -2.49 -19.91
N GLY A 102 26.51 -1.61 -20.31
CA GLY A 102 25.42 -1.16 -19.44
C GLY A 102 24.44 -2.29 -19.12
N THR A 103 24.13 -3.13 -20.11
CA THR A 103 23.31 -4.33 -19.90
C THR A 103 23.99 -5.33 -18.95
N GLN A 104 25.30 -5.51 -19.08
CA GLN A 104 26.07 -6.39 -18.20
C GLN A 104 26.13 -5.87 -16.76
N GLU A 105 26.36 -4.57 -16.57
CA GLU A 105 26.35 -3.94 -15.25
C GLU A 105 24.98 -4.00 -14.58
N GLY A 106 23.90 -3.77 -15.34
CA GLY A 106 22.53 -3.94 -14.85
C GLY A 106 22.23 -5.36 -14.39
N LEU A 107 22.61 -6.37 -15.18
CA LEU A 107 22.46 -7.77 -14.80
C LEU A 107 23.29 -8.13 -13.56
N ARG A 108 24.50 -7.58 -13.42
CA ARG A 108 25.36 -7.77 -12.24
C ARG A 108 24.74 -7.15 -10.99
N LEU A 109 24.19 -5.94 -11.09
CA LEU A 109 23.48 -5.28 -9.99
C LEU A 109 22.30 -6.14 -9.52
N LEU A 110 21.45 -6.59 -10.46
CA LEU A 110 20.31 -7.45 -10.18
C LEU A 110 20.74 -8.76 -9.50
N ALA A 111 21.79 -9.41 -10.01
CA ALA A 111 22.33 -10.64 -9.42
C ALA A 111 22.85 -10.43 -7.99
N LEU A 112 23.51 -9.30 -7.73
CA LEU A 112 24.01 -8.95 -6.40
C LEU A 112 22.87 -8.75 -5.40
N VAL A 113 21.84 -7.99 -5.79
CA VAL A 113 20.64 -7.76 -4.97
C VAL A 113 19.93 -9.09 -4.69
N ALA A 114 19.71 -9.92 -5.72
CA ALA A 114 19.06 -11.22 -5.58
C ALA A 114 19.83 -12.17 -4.65
N SER A 115 21.16 -12.20 -4.74
CA SER A 115 22.02 -13.03 -3.88
C SER A 115 21.92 -12.61 -2.40
N ARG A 116 21.95 -11.30 -2.13
CA ARG A 116 21.81 -10.77 -0.76
C ARG A 116 20.43 -11.11 -0.18
N MET A 117 19.37 -10.94 -0.97
CA MET A 117 18.01 -11.28 -0.55
C MET A 117 17.85 -12.79 -0.30
N SER A 118 18.35 -13.64 -1.20
CA SER A 118 18.31 -15.10 -1.04
C SER A 118 19.05 -15.57 0.22
N ASN A 119 20.18 -14.96 0.55
CA ASN A 119 20.93 -15.31 1.75
C ASN A 119 20.18 -14.90 3.02
N GLY A 120 19.57 -13.71 3.04
CA GLY A 120 18.74 -13.27 4.17
C GLY A 120 17.53 -14.18 4.41
N LEU A 121 16.82 -14.58 3.33
CA LEU A 121 15.67 -15.50 3.41
C LEU A 121 16.08 -16.90 3.88
N ARG A 122 17.23 -17.41 3.43
CA ARG A 122 17.77 -18.69 3.90
C ARG A 122 18.17 -18.64 5.37
N ASP A 123 18.73 -17.53 5.85
CA ASP A 123 19.08 -17.35 7.25
C ASP A 123 17.82 -17.28 8.14
N LEU A 124 16.75 -16.62 7.68
CA LEU A 124 15.45 -16.64 8.34
C LEU A 124 14.89 -18.07 8.45
N HIS A 125 14.98 -18.85 7.37
CA HIS A 125 14.52 -20.23 7.35
C HIS A 125 15.35 -21.15 8.26
N ARG A 126 16.66 -20.89 8.37
CA ARG A 126 17.59 -21.65 9.22
C ARG A 126 17.45 -21.34 10.71
N ARG A 127 17.17 -20.09 11.08
CA ARG A 127 17.02 -19.65 12.49
C ARG A 127 15.62 -19.86 13.05
N GLY A 128 14.64 -20.12 12.18
CA GLY A 128 13.23 -20.16 12.56
C GLY A 128 12.69 -18.75 12.86
N VAL A 129 11.38 -18.56 12.68
CA VAL A 129 10.67 -17.27 12.85
C VAL A 129 10.82 -16.68 14.27
N GLY A 130 11.34 -17.46 15.24
CA GLY A 130 11.50 -17.06 16.63
C GLY A 130 12.72 -16.18 16.96
N SER A 131 13.58 -15.83 15.99
CA SER A 131 14.79 -15.00 16.21
C SER A 131 14.62 -13.52 15.85
N CYS A 132 13.43 -13.08 15.40
CA CYS A 132 13.17 -11.68 15.05
C CYS A 132 12.71 -10.82 16.24
N THR A 133 12.76 -11.33 17.47
CA THR A 133 12.55 -10.58 18.72
C THR A 133 13.85 -10.07 19.30
#